data_AF-A0A923I6E6-F1
#
_entry.id   AF-A0A923I6E6-F1
#
_cell.length_a   1.000
_cell.length_b   1.000
_cell.length_c   1.000
_cell.angle_alpha   90.00
_cell.angle_beta   90.00
_cell.angle_gamma   90.00
#
_symmetry.space_group_name_H-M   'P 1'
#
loop_
_entity.id
_entity.type
_entity.pdbx_description
1 polymer ?
#
loop_
_entity_poly.entity_id
_entity_poly.type
_entity_poly.pdbx_seq_one_letter_code
_entity_poly.pdbx_strand_id
1 'polypeptide(L)'
;MGIPKPPLYVLEYTTKTIESVLSAAALDGNNVEVDVYDRRDVSKKHVATGRRVKGEDDSFLVSVDTGNGIHEDEWNYTILRESAGRSKKIKR
;
A
#
# COMPACT_ATOMS: atom_id res chain seq x y z
N MET A 1 8.41 16.22 -20.80
CA MET A 1 7.63 15.52 -19.77
C MET A 1 8.31 14.20 -19.49
N GLY A 2 8.81 13.99 -18.26
CA GLY A 2 9.40 12.72 -17.86
C GLY A 2 8.31 11.65 -17.77
N ILE A 3 8.61 10.44 -18.23
CA ILE A 3 7.72 9.28 -18.03
C ILE A 3 7.57 9.09 -16.51
N PRO A 4 6.34 8.98 -15.96
CA PRO A 4 6.15 8.71 -14.55
C PRO A 4 6.94 7.46 -14.18
N LYS A 5 7.85 7.60 -13.21
CA LYS A 5 8.65 6.47 -12.76
C LYS A 5 7.69 5.50 -12.07
N PRO A 6 7.66 4.24 -12.53
CA PRO A 6 6.85 3.22 -11.85
C PRO A 6 7.38 3.01 -10.42
N PRO A 7 6.49 2.63 -9.48
CA PRO A 7 6.86 2.47 -8.08
C PRO A 7 7.92 1.38 -7.92
N LEU A 8 8.80 1.56 -6.93
CA LEU A 8 9.87 0.60 -6.65
C LEU A 8 9.33 -0.59 -5.86
N TYR A 9 8.42 -0.34 -4.93
CA TYR A 9 7.76 -1.36 -4.13
C TYR A 9 6.29 -1.49 -4.51
N VAL A 10 5.79 -2.72 -4.55
CA VAL A 10 4.40 -3.04 -4.90
C VAL A 10 3.71 -3.67 -3.71
N LEU A 11 2.50 -3.19 -3.39
CA LEU A 11 1.65 -3.77 -2.35
C LEU A 11 1.35 -5.24 -2.63
N GLU A 12 1.63 -6.09 -1.64
CA GLU A 12 1.20 -7.47 -1.63
C GLU A 12 -0.22 -7.56 -1.08
N TYR A 13 -1.17 -8.02 -1.89
CA TYR A 13 -2.57 -8.20 -1.49
C TYR A 13 -2.79 -9.47 -0.66
N THR A 14 -2.11 -9.55 0.48
CA THR A 14 -2.38 -10.57 1.51
C THR A 14 -3.64 -10.22 2.30
N THR A 15 -4.21 -11.19 3.02
CA THR A 15 -5.34 -10.92 3.95
C THR A 15 -4.99 -9.82 4.95
N LYS A 16 -3.75 -9.82 5.47
CA LYS A 16 -3.22 -8.81 6.37
C LYS A 16 -3.23 -7.42 5.72
N THR A 17 -2.64 -7.26 4.54
CA THR A 17 -2.61 -5.96 3.83
C THR A 17 -4.03 -5.47 3.51
N ILE A 18 -4.93 -6.37 3.10
CA ILE A 18 -6.34 -6.06 2.84
C ILE A 18 -7.02 -5.53 4.11
N GLU A 19 -6.85 -6.21 5.24
CA GLU A 19 -7.43 -5.78 6.52
C GLU A 19 -6.86 -4.45 6.99
N SER A 20 -5.55 -4.23 6.83
CA SER A 20 -4.88 -2.97 7.14
C SER A 20 -5.43 -1.80 6.32
N VAL A 21 -5.51 -1.94 4.99
CA VAL A 21 -6.00 -0.88 4.08
C VAL A 21 -7.46 -0.52 4.36
N LEU A 22 -8.26 -1.49 4.78
CA LEU A 22 -9.69 -1.31 5.10
C LEU A 22 -9.95 -0.95 6.57
N SER A 23 -8.92 -0.90 7.41
CA SER A 23 -9.07 -0.64 8.84
C SER A 23 -9.54 0.79 9.11
N ALA A 24 -10.19 0.99 10.27
CA ALA A 24 -10.56 2.34 10.74
C ALA A 24 -9.32 3.24 10.84
N ALA A 25 -8.18 2.71 11.29
CA ALA A 25 -6.93 3.43 11.36
C ALA A 25 -6.49 3.98 10.00
N ALA A 26 -6.52 3.17 8.94
CA ALA A 26 -6.18 3.63 7.59
C ALA A 26 -7.16 4.69 7.07
N LEU A 27 -8.47 4.52 7.34
CA LEU A 27 -9.51 5.46 6.94
C LEU A 27 -9.37 6.84 7.62
N ASP A 28 -8.91 6.84 8.87
CA ASP A 28 -8.63 8.03 9.67
C ASP A 28 -7.28 8.70 9.32
N GLY A 29 -6.52 8.14 8.38
CA GLY A 29 -5.22 8.65 7.96
C GLY A 29 -4.06 8.28 8.89
N ASN A 30 -4.27 7.31 9.79
CA ASN A 30 -3.19 6.77 10.61
C ASN A 30 -2.32 5.79 9.81
N ASN A 31 -1.12 5.58 10.33
CA ASN A 31 -0.18 4.59 9.80
C ASN A 31 -0.69 3.17 10.07
N VAL A 32 -0.72 2.34 9.03
CA VAL A 32 -1.04 0.92 9.09
C VAL A 32 0.09 0.10 8.49
N GLU A 33 0.31 -1.10 9.02
CA GLU A 33 1.32 -2.00 8.48
C GLU A 33 0.80 -2.66 7.20
N VAL A 34 1.61 -2.67 6.15
CA VAL A 34 1.30 -3.32 4.87
C VAL A 34 2.49 -4.16 4.41
N ASP A 35 2.22 -5.24 3.71
CA ASP A 35 3.26 -6.05 3.08
C ASP A 35 3.49 -5.54 1.65
N VAL A 36 4.75 -5.42 1.25
CA VAL A 36 5.15 -5.04 -0.11
C VAL A 36 6.24 -5.96 -0.61
N TYR A 37 6.47 -5.97 -1.92
CA TYR A 37 7.61 -6.63 -2.54
C TYR A 37 8.34 -5.70 -3.51
N ASP A 38 9.64 -5.94 -3.73
CA ASP A 38 10.41 -5.22 -4.75
C ASP A 38 9.83 -5.55 -6.13
N ARG A 39 9.46 -4.53 -6.91
CA ARG A 39 8.88 -4.70 -8.25
C ARG A 39 9.78 -5.52 -9.19
N ARG A 40 11.09 -5.49 -8.99
CA ARG A 40 12.08 -6.21 -9.79
C ARG A 40 12.33 -7.63 -9.29
N ASP A 41 11.94 -7.94 -8.06
CA ASP A 41 12.16 -9.24 -7.44
C ASP A 41 11.07 -9.54 -6.39
N VAL A 42 10.03 -10.26 -6.83
CA VAL A 42 8.87 -10.62 -5.99
C VAL A 42 9.21 -11.52 -4.80
N SER A 43 10.42 -12.10 -4.76
CA SER A 43 10.88 -12.88 -3.61
C SER A 43 11.34 -11.99 -2.44
N LYS A 44 11.66 -10.72 -2.72
CA LYS A 44 12.06 -9.73 -1.71
C LYS A 44 10.85 -9.02 -1.14
N LYS A 45 10.35 -9.56 -0.04
CA LYS A 45 9.23 -9.00 0.71
C LYS A 45 9.72 -8.10 1.83
N HIS A 46 8.99 -7.02 2.04
CA HIS A 46 9.27 -6.03 3.07
C HIS A 46 7.99 -5.71 3.83
N VAL A 47 8.14 -5.49 5.13
CA VAL A 47 7.10 -4.86 5.95
C VAL A 47 7.26 -3.36 5.78
N ALA A 48 6.17 -2.70 5.41
CA ALA A 48 6.13 -1.28 5.15
C ALA A 48 5.00 -0.62 5.96
N THR A 49 5.03 0.71 6.00
CA THR A 49 3.96 1.49 6.60
C THR A 49 3.18 2.18 5.50
N GLY A 50 1.85 2.03 5.51
CA GLY A 50 0.95 2.72 4.60
C GLY A 50 0.09 3.73 5.36
N ARG A 51 -0.22 4.87 4.75
CA ARG A 51 -1.17 5.85 5.30
C ARG A 51 -1.96 6.54 4.22
N ARG A 52 -3.23 6.85 4.51
CA ARG A 52 -4.01 7.74 3.67
C ARG A 52 -3.53 9.18 3.87
N VAL A 53 -3.28 9.91 2.79
CA VAL A 53 -2.78 11.29 2.86
C VAL A 53 -3.95 12.23 3.15
N LYS A 54 -3.84 13.03 4.22
CA LYS A 54 -4.91 13.95 4.64
C LYS A 54 -5.04 15.10 3.63
N GLY A 55 -6.24 15.32 3.12
CA GLY A 55 -6.54 16.36 2.12
C GLY A 55 -6.45 15.87 0.67
N GLU A 56 -5.93 14.66 0.46
CA GLU A 56 -5.94 13.96 -0.82
C GLU A 56 -6.65 12.62 -0.63
N ASP A 57 -7.97 12.63 -0.76
CA ASP A 57 -8.82 11.49 -0.40
C ASP A 57 -8.47 10.21 -1.16
N ASP A 58 -7.85 10.35 -2.33
CA ASP A 58 -7.43 9.29 -3.24
C ASP A 58 -5.96 8.89 -3.14
N SER A 59 -5.17 9.47 -2.22
CA SER A 59 -3.73 9.18 -2.10
C SER A 59 -3.41 8.32 -0.87
N PHE A 60 -2.62 7.26 -1.09
CA PHE A 60 -2.11 6.35 -0.07
C PHE A 60 -0.59 6.27 -0.19
N LEU A 61 0.12 6.80 0.79
CA LEU A 61 1.58 6.81 0.82
C LEU A 61 2.09 5.53 1.47
N VAL A 62 2.94 4.80 0.76
CA VAL A 62 3.63 3.61 1.26
C VAL A 62 5.10 3.97 1.50
N SER A 63 5.54 3.86 2.75
CA SER A 63 6.92 4.13 3.17
C SER A 63 7.61 2.81 3.56
N VAL A 64 8.69 2.49 2.86
CA VAL A 64 9.52 1.28 3.06
C VAL A 64 10.87 1.70 3.62
N ASP A 65 11.21 1.24 4.82
CA ASP A 65 12.57 1.41 5.37
C ASP A 65 13.46 0.27 4.87
N THR A 66 14.51 0.64 4.13
CA THR A 66 15.46 -0.31 3.54
C THR A 66 16.77 -0.40 4.32
N GLY A 67 16.89 0.28 5.46
CA GLY A 67 18.14 0.46 6.22
C GLY A 67 19.13 1.43 5.56
N ASN A 68 19.03 1.65 4.25
CA ASN A 68 19.79 2.65 3.50
C ASN A 68 19.02 3.96 3.30
N GLY A 69 17.78 4.02 3.78
CA GLY A 69 16.86 5.15 3.61
C GLY A 69 15.41 4.69 3.50
N ILE A 70 14.51 5.68 3.59
CA ILE A 70 13.07 5.49 3.42
C ILE A 70 12.73 5.75 1.96
N HIS A 71 12.09 4.77 1.34
CA HIS A 71 11.48 4.92 0.02
C HIS A 71 9.98 5.12 0.17
N GLU A 72 9.46 6.13 -0.51
CA GLU A 72 8.03 6.45 -0.49
C GLU A 72 7.45 6.32 -1.89
N ASP A 73 6.40 5.51 -2.01
CA ASP A 73 5.65 5.30 -3.23
C ASP A 73 4.19 5.71 -2.98
N GLU A 74 3.63 6.54 -3.86
CA GLU A 74 2.23 6.96 -3.80
C GLU A 74 1.33 6.00 -4.58
N TRP A 75 0.23 5.61 -3.96
CA TRP A 75 -0.77 4.72 -4.50
C TRP A 75 -2.14 5.37 -4.50
N ASN A 76 -3.00 4.99 -5.44
CA ASN A 76 -4.38 5.44 -5.43
C ASN A 76 -5.19 4.67 -4.37
N TYR A 77 -5.56 5.33 -3.27
CA TYR A 77 -6.27 4.72 -2.15
C TYR A 77 -7.61 4.11 -2.56
N THR A 78 -8.36 4.78 -3.44
CA THR A 78 -9.67 4.30 -3.91
C THR A 78 -9.52 2.96 -4.64
N ILE A 79 -8.58 2.85 -5.57
CA ILE A 79 -8.28 1.60 -6.28
C ILE A 79 -7.83 0.50 -5.30
N LEU A 80 -6.97 0.84 -4.32
CA LEU A 80 -6.51 -0.10 -3.31
C LEU A 80 -7.69 -0.66 -2.49
N ARG A 81 -8.55 0.23 -1.99
CA ARG A 81 -9.73 -0.08 -1.19
C ARG A 81 -10.74 -0.93 -1.98
N GLU A 82 -11.03 -0.57 -3.23
CA GLU A 82 -11.93 -1.35 -4.08
C GLU A 82 -11.39 -2.74 -4.36
N SER A 83 -10.10 -2.86 -4.67
CA SER A 83 -9.42 -4.13 -4.91
C SER A 83 -9.45 -5.01 -3.65
N ALA A 84 -9.15 -4.43 -2.49
CA ALA A 84 -9.25 -5.08 -1.19
C ALA A 84 -10.69 -5.55 -0.87
N GLY A 85 -11.69 -4.71 -1.18
CA GLY A 85 -13.11 -5.05 -1.02
C GLY A 85 -13.57 -6.19 -1.93
N ARG A 86 -13.03 -6.29 -3.16
CA ARG A 86 -13.30 -7.39 -4.09
C ARG A 86 -12.67 -8.70 -3.60
N SER A 87 -11.45 -8.65 -3.09
CA SER A 87 -10.75 -9.84 -2.56
C SER A 87 -11.44 -10.50 -1.36
N LYS A 88 -12.25 -9.74 -0.58
CA LYS A 88 -13.04 -10.28 0.54
C LYS A 88 -14.28 -11.08 0.10
N LYS A 89 -14.73 -10.97 -1.16
CA LYS A 89 -15.86 -11.76 -1.69
C LYS A 89 -15.44 -13.18 -2.06
N ILE A 90 -15.10 -13.98 -1.05
CA ILE A 90 -15.16 -15.44 -1.13
C ILE A 90 -15.86 -15.94 0.14
N LYS A 91 -17.19 -15.90 0.12
CA LYS A 91 -18.03 -16.80 0.93
C LYS A 91 -19.00 -17.46 -0.02
N ARG A 92 -18.77 -18.75 -0.29
CA ARG A 92 -19.81 -19.68 -0.68
C ARG A 92 -19.83 -20.78 0.35
#